data_AF-A0A444R5D2-F1
#
_entry.id   AF-A0A444R5D2-F1
#
_cell.length_a   1.000
_cell.length_b   1.000
_cell.length_c   1.000
_cell.angle_alpha   90.00
_cell.angle_beta   90.00
_cell.angle_gamma   90.00
#
_symmetry.space_group_name_H-M   'P 1'
#
loop_
_entity.id
_entity.type
_entity.pdbx_description
1 polymer ?
#
loop_
_entity_poly.entity_id
_entity_poly.type
_entity_poly.pdbx_seq_one_letter_code
_entity_poly.pdbx_strand_id
1 'polypeptide(L)'
;EKAAVEAFKLGYEVTDPEELEVEDGDIVICCDILSECALNADLIDAQVEQLMTLAEKFDVEYDGWGTYFEDPNGEDGDDEDFVDEDDDGVRH
;
A
#
# COMPACT_ATOMS: atom_id res chain seq x y z
N GLU A 1 14.80 -0.09 2.58
CA GLU A 1 14.97 -1.07 1.47
C GLU A 1 14.53 -2.50 1.80
N LYS A 2 15.03 -3.16 2.85
CA LYS A 2 14.64 -4.58 3.14
C LYS A 2 13.14 -4.77 3.39
N ALA A 3 12.49 -3.83 4.08
CA ALA A 3 11.05 -3.84 4.30
C ALA A 3 10.27 -3.75 2.98
N ALA A 4 10.62 -2.80 2.12
CA ALA A 4 10.07 -2.65 0.76
C ALA A 4 10.18 -3.95 -0.07
N VAL A 5 11.36 -4.58 -0.10
CA VAL A 5 11.55 -5.84 -0.83
C VAL A 5 10.66 -6.97 -0.29
N GLU A 6 10.44 -7.01 1.02
CA GLU A 6 9.57 -8.03 1.61
C GLU A 6 8.08 -7.71 1.39
N ALA A 7 7.67 -6.44 1.47
CA ALA A 7 6.31 -6.01 1.10
C ALA A 7 5.99 -6.39 -0.36
N PHE A 8 6.92 -6.16 -1.27
CA PHE A 8 6.78 -6.58 -2.67
C PHE A 8 6.54 -8.10 -2.81
N LYS A 9 7.26 -8.93 -2.05
CA LYS A 9 7.04 -10.39 -2.06
C LYS A 9 5.71 -10.81 -1.44
N LEU A 10 5.12 -9.97 -0.61
CA LEU A 10 3.81 -10.20 0.00
C LEU A 10 2.66 -9.74 -0.92
N GLY A 11 2.98 -9.25 -2.12
CA GLY A 11 1.99 -8.85 -3.14
C GLY A 11 1.63 -7.37 -3.11
N TYR A 12 2.30 -6.56 -2.28
CA TYR A 12 2.12 -5.11 -2.27
C TYR A 12 2.92 -4.47 -3.41
N GLU A 13 2.34 -3.45 -4.04
CA GLU A 13 3.11 -2.53 -4.86
C GLU A 13 3.87 -1.58 -3.94
N VAL A 14 5.10 -1.21 -4.30
CA VAL A 14 5.95 -0.33 -3.50
C VAL A 14 6.37 0.84 -4.36
N THR A 15 6.12 2.06 -3.90
CA THR A 15 6.53 3.27 -4.62
C THR A 15 8.03 3.54 -4.45
N ASP A 16 8.56 4.42 -5.31
CA ASP A 16 9.95 4.86 -5.16
C ASP A 16 10.16 5.58 -3.82
N PRO A 17 11.34 5.43 -3.19
CA PRO A 17 11.62 6.09 -1.92
C PRO A 17 11.72 7.61 -2.09
N GLU A 18 11.10 8.35 -1.18
CA GLU A 18 11.09 9.81 -1.13
C GLU A 18 11.69 10.34 0.18
N GLU A 19 12.26 11.55 0.14
CA GLU A 19 12.76 12.26 1.32
C GLU A 19 11.66 13.15 1.90
N LEU A 20 11.33 12.96 3.17
CA LEU A 20 10.35 13.74 3.91
C LEU A 20 11.01 14.45 5.10
N GLU A 21 10.76 15.74 5.26
CA GLU A 21 11.16 16.49 6.46
C GLU A 21 10.07 16.34 7.53
N VAL A 22 10.42 15.77 8.68
CA VAL A 22 9.51 15.63 9.82
C VAL A 22 9.49 16.90 10.68
N GLU A 23 8.52 17.02 11.60
CA GLU A 23 8.30 18.23 12.40
C GLU A 23 9.54 18.70 13.22
N ASP A 24 10.44 17.78 13.58
CA ASP A 24 11.69 18.07 14.28
C ASP A 24 12.81 18.60 13.36
N GLY A 25 12.58 18.65 12.04
CA GLY A 25 13.53 19.10 11.02
C GLY A 25 14.51 18.02 10.54
N ASP A 26 14.32 16.77 10.96
CA ASP A 26 15.05 15.61 10.45
C ASP A 26 14.49 15.17 9.09
N ILE A 27 15.36 14.65 8.22
CA ILE A 27 14.96 14.09 6.92
C ILE A 27 14.90 12.57 7.05
N VAL A 28 13.73 12.01 6.76
CA VAL A 28 13.49 10.56 6.71
C VAL A 28 13.27 10.11 5.28
N ILE A 29 13.53 8.83 5.01
CA ILE A 29 13.21 8.20 3.74
C ILE A 29 11.96 7.36 3.92
N CYS A 30 10.89 7.68 3.21
CA CYS A 30 9.62 6.96 3.23
C CYS A 30 9.31 6.37 1.85
N CYS A 31 8.46 5.34 1.84
CA CYS A 31 7.89 4.78 0.62
C CYS A 31 6.48 4.30 0.95
N ASP A 32 5.58 4.40 0.00
CA ASP A 32 4.22 3.91 0.13
C ASP A 32 4.13 2.47 -0.34
N ILE A 33 3.19 1.75 0.25
CA ILE A 33 2.83 0.40 -0.14
C ILE A 33 1.34 0.35 -0.46
N LEU A 34 1.03 -0.17 -1.64
CA LEU A 34 -0.31 -0.13 -2.20
C LEU A 34 -0.83 -1.56 -2.40
N SER A 35 -2.13 -1.74 -2.20
CA SER A 35 -2.84 -2.99 -2.49
C SER A 35 -4.27 -2.65 -2.88
N GLU A 36 -4.72 -3.23 -3.99
CA GLU A 36 -6.11 -3.20 -4.39
C GLU A 36 -6.87 -4.33 -3.68
N CYS A 37 -7.89 -3.96 -2.91
CA CYS A 37 -8.77 -4.92 -2.27
C CYS A 37 -10.15 -4.30 -2.04
N ALA A 38 -11.15 -5.15 -1.76
CA ALA A 38 -12.48 -4.66 -1.41
C ALA A 38 -12.43 -3.82 -0.12
N LEU A 39 -13.19 -2.72 -0.09
CA LEU A 39 -13.35 -1.88 1.10
C LEU A 39 -14.10 -2.63 2.20
N ASN A 40 -13.36 -3.43 2.96
CA ASN A 40 -13.83 -4.30 4.02
C ASN A 40 -12.92 -4.18 5.24
N ALA A 41 -13.51 -3.88 6.39
CA ALA A 41 -12.76 -3.67 7.64
C ALA A 41 -11.91 -4.88 8.04
N ASP A 42 -12.44 -6.11 7.93
CA ASP A 42 -11.71 -7.32 8.33
C ASP A 42 -10.49 -7.57 7.43
N LEU A 43 -10.59 -7.22 6.13
CA LEU A 43 -9.47 -7.33 5.19
C LEU A 43 -8.41 -6.27 5.48
N ILE A 44 -8.84 -5.03 5.70
CA ILE A 44 -7.93 -3.91 5.98
C ILE A 44 -7.22 -4.14 7.31
N ASP A 45 -7.93 -4.55 8.36
CA ASP A 45 -7.36 -4.84 9.67
C ASP A 45 -6.28 -5.93 9.56
N ALA A 46 -6.54 -6.99 8.78
CA ALA A 46 -5.55 -8.03 8.52
C ALA A 46 -4.30 -7.52 7.78
N GLN A 47 -4.48 -6.65 6.78
CA GLN A 47 -3.37 -6.01 6.08
C GLN A 47 -2.56 -5.11 7.02
N VAL A 48 -3.22 -4.30 7.85
CA VAL A 48 -2.56 -3.41 8.81
C VAL A 48 -1.75 -4.22 9.83
N GLU A 49 -2.29 -5.32 10.37
CA GLU A 49 -1.56 -6.20 11.29
C GLU A 49 -0.32 -6.83 10.63
N GLN A 50 -0.44 -7.26 9.38
CA GLN A 50 0.68 -7.80 8.60
C GLN A 50 1.78 -6.76 8.39
N LEU A 51 1.40 -5.52 8.07
CA LEU A 51 2.34 -4.42 7.84
C LEU A 51 2.98 -3.91 9.13
N MET A 52 2.25 -3.86 10.24
CA MET A 52 2.83 -3.55 11.55
C MET A 52 3.88 -4.60 11.95
N THR A 53 3.59 -5.88 11.74
CA THR A 53 4.55 -6.97 12.01
C THR A 53 5.79 -6.85 11.13
N LEU A 54 5.60 -6.48 9.86
CA LEU A 54 6.70 -6.23 8.92
C LEU A 54 7.56 -5.04 9.39
N ALA A 55 6.91 -3.96 9.82
CA ALA A 55 7.55 -2.75 10.29
C ALA A 55 8.44 -3.02 11.52
N GLU A 56 7.90 -3.71 12.52
CA GLU A 56 8.64 -4.15 13.71
C GLU A 56 9.83 -5.06 13.35
N LYS A 57 9.65 -6.01 12.41
CA LYS A 57 10.70 -6.94 11.99
C LYS A 57 11.91 -6.23 11.37
N PHE A 58 11.68 -5.11 10.69
CA PHE A 58 12.71 -4.37 9.97
C PHE A 58 13.12 -3.05 10.63
N ASP A 59 12.57 -2.75 11.82
CA ASP A 59 12.84 -1.51 12.56
C ASP A 59 12.53 -0.26 11.73
N VAL A 60 11.38 -0.28 11.02
CA VAL A 60 10.86 0.87 10.28
C VAL A 60 9.57 1.37 10.93
N GLU A 61 9.30 2.66 10.78
CA GLU A 61 8.12 3.29 11.35
C GLU A 61 6.91 3.12 10.42
N TYR A 62 5.77 2.76 11.00
CA TYR A 62 4.50 2.67 10.29
C TYR A 62 3.71 3.96 10.55
N ASP A 63 3.55 4.78 9.50
CA ASP A 63 2.93 6.10 9.59
C ASP A 63 1.39 6.05 9.54
N GLY A 64 0.82 5.05 8.83
CA GLY A 64 -0.62 4.84 8.79
C GLY A 64 -1.10 4.14 7.52
N TRP A 65 -2.42 4.10 7.33
CA TRP A 65 -3.06 3.68 6.08
C TRP A 65 -4.17 4.64 5.68
N GLY A 66 -4.51 4.61 4.39
CA GLY A 66 -5.66 5.30 3.82
C GLY A 66 -6.19 4.55 2.60
N THR A 67 -7.32 5.02 2.08
CA THR A 67 -7.89 4.54 0.80
C THR A 67 -8.23 5.75 -0.05
N TYR A 68 -8.23 5.57 -1.37
CA TYR A 68 -8.79 6.55 -2.28
C TYR A 68 -10.33 6.41 -2.34
N PHE A 69 -11.02 7.52 -2.54
CA PHE A 69 -12.46 7.52 -2.79
C PHE A 69 -12.70 7.66 -4.29
N GLU A 70 -13.29 6.64 -4.90
CA GLU A 70 -13.74 6.69 -6.28
C GLU A 70 -15.19 7.21 -6.32
N ASP A 71 -15.41 8.35 -6.97
CA ASP A 71 -16.76 8.89 -7.13
C ASP A 71 -17.56 7.99 -8.09
N PRO A 72 -18.67 7.38 -7.65
CA PRO A 72 -19.50 6.54 -8.51
C PRO A 72 -20.15 7.29 -9.68
N ASN A 73 -20.06 8.63 -9.72
CA ASN A 73 -20.53 9.49 -10.81
C ASN A 73 -19.39 10.27 -11.49
N GLY A 74 -18.13 10.01 -11.14
CA GLY A 74 -17.00 10.54 -11.90
C GLY A 74 -17.07 10.03 -13.34
N GLU A 75 -16.72 10.85 -14.33
CA GLU A 75 -16.50 10.30 -15.67
C GLU A 75 -15.39 9.24 -15.54
N ASP A 76 -15.70 7.98 -15.91
CA ASP A 76 -14.71 6.92 -16.11
C ASP A 76 -13.70 7.45 -17.14
N GLY A 77 -12.64 8.07 -16.65
CA GLY A 77 -11.68 8.76 -17.49
C GLY A 77 -10.77 7.75 -18.15
N ASP A 78 -11.21 7.12 -19.25
CA ASP A 78 -10.40 6.45 -20.28
C ASP A 78 -9.14 5.70 -19.79
N ASP A 79 -9.15 5.05 -18.63
CA ASP A 79 -8.15 4.05 -18.28
C ASP A 79 -8.70 2.70 -18.73
N GLU A 80 -8.27 2.30 -19.93
CA GLU A 80 -8.42 0.95 -20.46
C GLU A 80 -7.60 -0.02 -19.59
N ASP A 81 -8.01 -0.21 -18.33
CA ASP A 81 -7.45 -1.22 -17.46
C ASP A 81 -7.89 -2.59 -17.97
N PHE A 82 -6.91 -3.35 -18.43
CA PHE A 82 -7.01 -4.75 -18.79
C PHE A 82 -7.42 -5.56 -17.56
N VAL A 83 -8.72 -5.60 -17.28
CA VAL A 83 -9.31 -6.61 -16.41
C VAL A 83 -9.10 -7.97 -17.09
N ASP A 84 -8.07 -8.70 -16.66
CA ASP A 84 -7.96 -10.12 -17.02
C ASP A 84 -9.14 -10.82 -16.32
N GLU A 85 -10.11 -11.31 -17.10
CA GLU A 85 -11.36 -11.93 -16.59
C GLU A 85 -11.09 -13.19 -15.72
N ASP A 86 -9.83 -13.60 -15.60
CA ASP A 86 -9.35 -14.68 -14.73
C ASP A 86 -8.62 -14.19 -13.44
N ASP A 87 -8.63 -12.89 -13.09
CA ASP A 87 -8.10 -12.40 -11.80
C ASP A 87 -9.13 -12.57 -10.66
N ASP A 88 -9.10 -13.71 -9.98
CA ASP A 88 -9.91 -14.04 -8.79
C ASP A 88 -9.59 -13.16 -7.55
N GLY A 89 -8.80 -12.09 -7.70
CA GLY A 89 -8.39 -11.20 -6.60
C GLY A 89 -7.45 -11.87 -5.60
N VAL A 90 -6.88 -13.02 -5.97
CA VAL A 90 -5.88 -13.75 -5.18
C VAL A 90 -4.59 -13.81 -6.01
N ARG A 91 -3.65 -12.92 -5.69
CA ARG A 91 -2.31 -12.96 -6.29
C ARG A 91 -1.43 -13.94 -5.51
N HIS A 92 -0.70 -14.79 -6.24
CA HIS A 92 0.15 -15.88 -5.74
C HIS A 92 1.35 -15.40 -4.92
#